data_AF-Q08T36-F1
#
_entry.id   AF-Q08T36-F1
#
_cell.length_a   1.000
_cell.length_b   1.000
_cell.length_c   1.000
_cell.angle_alpha   90.00
_cell.angle_beta   90.00
_cell.angle_gamma   90.00
#
_symmetry.space_group_name_H-M   'P 1'
#
loop_
_entity.id
_entity.type
_entity.pdbx_description
1 polymer ?
#
loop_
_entity_poly.entity_id
_entity_poly.type
_entity_poly.pdbx_seq_one_letter_code
_entity_poly.pdbx_strand_id
1 'polypeptide(L)'
;MLDARRAFKLIDVREGDEYAAGRLPGALSIPRGFLELRIEEKAGRDEELVLYCAAGTRSALAAKTLQDMGYTHVSSMAGGYSRWHDASFPVEKPVVLSAEQKERYRRHLAIPEVGEEGQARLLKAKVLLMGVGGLGSPAALYLAAAGVGTLGIIDMDVVDLSNLQRQVIHTREWAGKPKTESAVEAIRSLNPDVKVIPFHERLTAENVLRILEPFEMVLDGGDNFPTRYLLNDACVMLGKPNIHGSIYRFEGQVTSFVPGQGPCYRCLYPHPPPPDMAPSCAEAGVLGVLPGIIGLFQATEALKLILGVGEPLVGRLLNFDALGTRFQQLKIRRDPACPVCREGAQVELIDYEQFCAPPM
;
A
#
# COMPACT_ATOMS: atom_id res chain seq x y z
N MET A 1 -20.37 11.99 -27.67
CA MET A 1 -20.81 11.47 -26.35
C MET A 1 -20.23 10.07 -26.21
N LEU A 2 -19.33 9.85 -25.24
CA LEU A 2 -19.01 8.51 -24.77
C LEU A 2 -20.21 8.06 -23.93
N ASP A 3 -21.29 7.65 -24.61
CA ASP A 3 -22.48 7.14 -23.93
C ASP A 3 -22.19 5.76 -23.35
N ALA A 4 -22.54 5.60 -22.08
CA ALA A 4 -22.24 4.48 -21.20
C ALA A 4 -22.93 3.16 -21.60
N ARG A 5 -22.54 2.51 -22.71
CA ARG A 5 -23.15 1.23 -23.11
C ARG A 5 -22.24 0.06 -23.48
N ARG A 6 -20.92 0.14 -23.28
CA ARG A 6 -20.01 -1.02 -23.24
C ARG A 6 -18.73 -0.66 -22.50
N ALA A 7 -18.18 -1.59 -21.72
CA ALA A 7 -16.83 -1.44 -21.17
C ALA A 7 -15.83 -1.51 -22.34
N PHE A 8 -14.97 -0.50 -22.47
CA PHE A 8 -13.96 -0.42 -23.52
C PHE A 8 -12.59 -0.14 -22.93
N LYS A 9 -11.52 -0.56 -23.61
CA LYS A 9 -10.14 -0.22 -23.28
C LYS A 9 -9.66 0.91 -24.18
N LEU A 10 -9.17 1.97 -23.54
CA LEU A 10 -8.60 3.12 -24.23
C LEU A 10 -7.09 2.89 -24.43
N ILE A 11 -6.62 2.95 -25.68
CA ILE A 11 -5.22 2.71 -26.03
C ILE A 11 -4.59 4.00 -26.59
N ASP A 12 -3.55 4.48 -25.93
CA ASP A 12 -2.74 5.61 -26.37
C ASP A 12 -1.60 5.12 -27.26
N VAL A 13 -1.63 5.48 -28.55
CA VAL A 13 -0.58 5.10 -29.51
C VAL A 13 0.44 6.21 -29.78
N ARG A 14 0.47 7.26 -28.94
CA ARG A 14 1.47 8.32 -29.03
C ARG A 14 2.82 7.88 -28.48
N GLU A 15 3.87 8.59 -28.86
CA GLU A 15 5.25 8.29 -28.49
C GLU A 15 5.67 9.04 -27.21
N GLY A 16 6.80 8.63 -26.62
CA GLY A 16 7.27 9.00 -25.27
C GLY A 16 6.92 10.41 -24.76
N ASP A 17 7.36 11.46 -25.45
CA ASP A 17 7.17 12.85 -24.98
C ASP A 17 5.70 13.29 -24.97
N GLU A 18 4.91 12.81 -25.94
CA GLU A 18 3.48 13.11 -26.02
C GLU A 18 2.70 12.43 -24.90
N TYR A 19 3.09 11.19 -24.57
CA TYR A 19 2.52 10.45 -23.45
C TYR A 19 2.88 11.10 -22.11
N ALA A 20 4.14 11.52 -21.95
CA ALA A 20 4.64 12.23 -20.77
C ALA A 20 3.93 13.58 -20.55
N ALA A 21 3.59 14.30 -21.62
CA ALA A 21 2.91 15.59 -21.54
C ALA A 21 1.49 15.50 -20.96
N GLY A 22 0.88 14.31 -21.01
CA GLY A 22 -0.44 14.01 -20.47
C GLY A 22 -1.18 12.99 -21.33
N ARG A 23 -2.01 12.17 -20.72
CA ARG A 23 -2.84 11.13 -21.35
C ARG A 23 -4.31 11.27 -20.96
N LEU A 24 -5.20 10.61 -21.71
CA LEU A 24 -6.60 10.50 -21.30
C LEU A 24 -6.70 9.58 -20.06
N PRO A 25 -7.61 9.85 -19.12
CA PRO A 25 -7.77 9.03 -17.92
C PRO A 25 -8.01 7.56 -18.24
N GLY A 26 -7.29 6.67 -17.56
CA GLY A 26 -7.39 5.22 -17.77
C GLY A 26 -6.82 4.68 -19.09
N ALA A 27 -6.12 5.49 -19.89
CA ALA A 27 -5.50 5.04 -21.14
C ALA A 27 -4.29 4.10 -20.91
N LEU A 28 -4.28 2.97 -21.61
CA LEU A 28 -3.13 2.05 -21.67
C LEU A 28 -2.16 2.53 -22.75
N SER A 29 -0.88 2.67 -22.41
CA SER A 29 0.16 3.11 -23.35
C SER A 29 0.67 1.94 -24.19
N ILE A 30 0.54 2.05 -25.51
CA ILE A 30 1.18 1.15 -26.49
C ILE A 30 1.64 2.03 -27.66
N PRO A 31 2.87 2.56 -27.64
CA PRO A 31 3.36 3.43 -28.70
C PRO A 31 3.23 2.73 -30.06
N ARG A 32 2.89 3.49 -31.11
CA ARG A 32 2.53 2.91 -32.41
C ARG A 32 3.59 1.94 -32.91
N GLY A 33 4.87 2.25 -32.74
CA GLY A 33 5.98 1.39 -33.20
C GLY A 33 6.05 0.00 -32.56
N PHE A 34 5.36 -0.22 -31.43
CA PHE A 34 5.36 -1.49 -30.70
C PHE A 34 3.99 -2.17 -30.68
N LEU A 35 3.00 -1.62 -31.38
CA LEU A 35 1.61 -2.05 -31.29
C LEU A 35 1.45 -3.54 -31.61
N GLU A 36 2.00 -3.98 -32.73
CA GLU A 36 1.92 -5.36 -33.22
C GLU A 36 2.60 -6.36 -32.27
N LEU A 37 3.61 -5.90 -31.52
CA LEU A 37 4.41 -6.73 -30.62
C LEU A 37 3.79 -6.85 -29.22
N ARG A 38 3.02 -5.85 -28.78
CA ARG A 38 2.62 -5.70 -27.36
C ARG A 38 1.12 -5.69 -27.11
N ILE A 39 0.29 -5.62 -28.16
CA ILE A 39 -1.16 -5.51 -27.99
C ILE A 39 -1.77 -6.68 -27.20
N GLU A 40 -1.27 -7.91 -27.40
CA GLU A 40 -1.76 -9.10 -26.71
C GLU A 40 -1.49 -9.09 -25.20
N GLU A 41 -0.49 -8.33 -24.73
CA GLU A 41 -0.21 -8.14 -23.29
C GLU A 41 -1.29 -7.31 -22.58
N LYS A 42 -2.03 -6.49 -23.34
CA LYS A 42 -2.90 -5.43 -22.81
C LYS A 42 -4.37 -5.63 -23.18
N ALA A 43 -4.64 -6.32 -24.29
CA ALA A 43 -5.97 -6.48 -24.84
C ALA A 43 -6.17 -7.83 -25.54
N GLY A 44 -7.27 -8.49 -25.21
CA GLY A 44 -7.82 -9.63 -25.94
C GLY A 44 -8.50 -9.21 -27.25
N ARG A 45 -8.62 -10.16 -28.17
CA ARG A 45 -9.07 -9.93 -29.56
C ARG A 45 -10.53 -9.51 -29.69
N ASP A 46 -11.36 -9.91 -28.72
CA ASP A 46 -12.80 -9.64 -28.68
C ASP A 46 -13.17 -8.47 -27.75
N GLU A 47 -12.18 -7.80 -27.14
CA GLU A 47 -12.44 -6.64 -26.30
C GLU A 47 -12.73 -5.39 -27.14
N GLU A 48 -13.58 -4.50 -26.64
CA GLU A 48 -13.87 -3.22 -27.30
C GLU A 48 -12.68 -2.26 -27.09
N LEU A 49 -11.96 -1.94 -28.16
CA LEU A 49 -10.76 -1.10 -28.14
C LEU A 49 -11.01 0.25 -28.81
N VAL A 50 -10.65 1.33 -28.10
CA VAL A 50 -10.66 2.69 -28.65
C VAL A 50 -9.24 3.22 -28.66
N LEU A 51 -8.67 3.44 -29.84
CA LEU A 51 -7.32 3.97 -30.01
C LEU A 51 -7.37 5.48 -30.19
N TYR A 52 -6.41 6.19 -29.63
CA TYR A 52 -6.21 7.61 -29.93
C TYR A 52 -4.73 7.96 -30.11
N CYS A 53 -4.49 9.01 -30.90
CA CYS A 53 -3.19 9.66 -31.01
C CYS A 53 -3.35 11.17 -30.80
N ALA A 54 -2.40 12.00 -31.24
CA ALA A 54 -2.54 13.46 -31.15
C ALA A 54 -3.84 13.99 -31.79
N ALA A 55 -4.09 13.66 -33.07
CA ALA A 55 -5.19 14.24 -33.86
C ALA A 55 -6.17 13.21 -34.47
N GLY A 56 -5.89 11.91 -34.35
CA GLY A 56 -6.72 10.81 -34.87
C GLY A 56 -6.16 10.06 -36.09
N THR A 57 -5.14 10.60 -36.78
CA THR A 57 -4.57 9.99 -38.00
C THR A 57 -3.78 8.71 -37.70
N ARG A 58 -2.81 8.76 -36.77
CA ARG A 58 -2.02 7.58 -36.38
C ARG A 58 -2.89 6.48 -35.77
N SER A 59 -3.89 6.84 -34.97
CA SER A 59 -4.79 5.86 -34.35
C SER A 59 -5.74 5.20 -35.36
N ALA A 60 -6.11 5.88 -36.45
CA ALA A 60 -6.87 5.26 -37.53
C ALA A 60 -6.06 4.17 -38.25
N LEU A 61 -4.78 4.44 -38.54
CA LEU A 61 -3.88 3.43 -39.10
C LEU A 61 -3.63 2.28 -38.13
N ALA A 62 -3.40 2.58 -36.86
CA ALA A 62 -3.26 1.59 -35.80
C ALA A 62 -4.50 0.69 -35.67
N ALA A 63 -5.70 1.28 -35.72
CA ALA A 63 -6.95 0.53 -35.65
C ALA A 63 -7.09 -0.42 -36.84
N LYS A 64 -6.74 0.04 -38.05
CA LYS A 64 -6.72 -0.81 -39.24
C LYS A 64 -5.73 -1.98 -39.09
N THR A 65 -4.52 -1.71 -38.58
CA THR A 65 -3.54 -2.76 -38.28
C THR A 65 -4.10 -3.82 -37.33
N LEU A 66 -4.75 -3.41 -36.23
CA LEU A 66 -5.34 -4.38 -35.29
C LEU A 66 -6.49 -5.18 -35.90
N GLN A 67 -7.32 -4.55 -36.74
CA GLN A 67 -8.36 -5.25 -37.49
C GLN A 67 -7.75 -6.30 -38.43
N ASP A 68 -6.67 -5.96 -39.14
CA ASP A 68 -5.96 -6.90 -40.02
C ASP A 68 -5.27 -8.02 -39.23
N MET A 69 -4.88 -7.75 -37.99
CA MET A 69 -4.40 -8.76 -37.05
C MET A 69 -5.52 -9.64 -36.46
N GLY A 70 -6.80 -9.32 -36.67
CA GLY A 70 -7.95 -10.10 -36.21
C GLY A 70 -8.60 -9.62 -34.91
N TYR A 71 -8.37 -8.37 -34.49
CA TYR A 71 -9.16 -7.74 -33.43
C TYR A 71 -10.50 -7.24 -34.00
N THR A 72 -11.61 -7.66 -33.40
CA THR A 72 -12.95 -7.54 -34.01
C THR A 72 -13.66 -6.24 -33.67
N HIS A 73 -13.32 -5.62 -32.54
CA HIS A 73 -13.99 -4.43 -32.01
C HIS A 73 -12.99 -3.28 -31.80
N VAL A 74 -12.53 -2.66 -32.89
CA VAL A 74 -11.51 -1.60 -32.84
C VAL A 74 -12.00 -0.31 -33.49
N SER A 75 -11.94 0.78 -32.74
CA SER A 75 -12.32 2.13 -33.17
C SER A 75 -11.18 3.14 -32.97
N SER A 76 -11.16 4.21 -33.78
CA SER A 76 -10.24 5.35 -33.60
C SER A 76 -11.00 6.58 -33.12
N MET A 77 -10.50 7.24 -32.07
CA MET A 77 -11.10 8.44 -31.51
C MET A 77 -10.87 9.67 -32.40
N ALA A 78 -11.95 10.22 -32.95
CA ALA A 78 -11.88 11.38 -33.83
C ALA A 78 -11.38 12.64 -33.11
N GLY A 79 -10.33 13.27 -33.64
CA GLY A 79 -9.72 14.48 -33.09
C GLY A 79 -8.64 14.21 -32.03
N GLY A 80 -8.49 12.96 -31.58
CA GLY A 80 -7.41 12.54 -30.69
C GLY A 80 -7.31 13.34 -29.39
N TYR A 81 -6.11 13.35 -28.81
CA TYR A 81 -5.77 14.10 -27.61
C TYR A 81 -6.01 15.60 -27.75
N SER A 82 -5.72 16.19 -28.93
CA SER A 82 -5.89 17.64 -29.15
C SER A 82 -7.32 18.08 -28.93
N ARG A 83 -8.31 17.41 -29.54
CA ARG A 83 -9.72 17.77 -29.35
C ARG A 83 -10.18 17.55 -27.90
N TRP A 84 -9.67 16.51 -27.24
CA TRP A 84 -9.97 16.24 -25.83
C TRP A 84 -9.44 17.37 -24.92
N HIS A 85 -8.19 17.76 -25.15
CA HIS A 85 -7.52 18.83 -24.43
C HIS A 85 -8.18 20.20 -24.69
N ASP A 86 -8.51 20.52 -25.94
CA ASP A 86 -9.17 21.79 -26.32
C ASP A 86 -10.58 21.89 -25.70
N ALA A 87 -11.26 20.76 -25.55
CA ALA A 87 -12.53 20.66 -24.83
C ALA A 87 -12.38 20.76 -23.30
N SER A 88 -11.15 20.94 -22.79
CA SER A 88 -10.82 21.03 -21.36
C SER A 88 -11.27 19.81 -20.55
N PHE A 89 -11.28 18.63 -21.18
CA PHE A 89 -11.55 17.40 -20.45
C PHE A 89 -10.34 17.00 -19.59
N PRO A 90 -10.55 16.21 -18.50
CA PRO A 90 -9.47 15.80 -17.61
C PRO A 90 -8.35 15.06 -18.32
N VAL A 91 -7.10 15.34 -17.95
CA VAL A 91 -5.91 14.62 -18.42
C VAL A 91 -5.07 14.15 -17.24
N GLU A 92 -4.45 12.98 -17.37
CA GLU A 92 -3.51 12.43 -16.39
C GLU A 92 -2.09 12.67 -16.86
N LYS A 93 -1.22 13.23 -16.02
CA LYS A 93 0.23 13.24 -16.30
C LYS A 93 0.87 11.97 -15.71
N PRO A 94 1.38 11.04 -16.53
CA PRO A 94 2.09 9.88 -16.02
C PRO A 94 3.37 10.33 -15.31
N VAL A 95 3.75 9.62 -14.24
CA VAL A 95 5.03 9.91 -13.58
C VAL A 95 6.13 9.40 -14.51
N VAL A 96 6.96 10.31 -14.99
CA VAL A 96 8.15 9.95 -15.74
C VAL A 96 9.27 9.72 -14.75
N LEU A 97 9.81 8.50 -14.74
CA LEU A 97 10.94 8.15 -13.90
C LEU A 97 12.21 8.85 -14.42
N SER A 98 13.00 9.43 -13.50
CA SER A 98 14.33 9.95 -13.83
C SER A 98 15.26 8.80 -14.27
N ALA A 99 16.39 9.12 -14.92
CA ALA A 99 17.37 8.10 -15.31
C ALA A 99 17.90 7.33 -14.07
N GLU A 100 18.13 8.03 -12.96
CA GLU A 100 18.54 7.42 -11.69
C GLU A 100 17.46 6.50 -11.13
N GLN A 101 16.20 6.91 -11.17
CA GLN A 101 15.07 6.07 -10.75
C GLN A 101 14.92 4.83 -11.62
N LYS A 102 15.10 4.96 -12.93
CA LYS A 102 15.06 3.82 -13.86
C LYS A 102 16.16 2.81 -13.55
N GLU A 103 17.37 3.27 -13.22
CA GLU A 103 18.46 2.38 -12.83
C GLU A 103 18.18 1.72 -11.46
N ARG A 104 17.79 2.51 -10.46
CA ARG A 104 17.47 2.02 -9.11
C ARG A 104 16.38 0.95 -9.12
N TYR A 105 15.29 1.21 -9.85
CA TYR A 105 14.12 0.32 -9.90
C TYR A 105 14.12 -0.63 -11.10
N ARG A 106 15.25 -0.78 -11.83
CA ARG A 106 15.35 -1.60 -13.05
C ARG A 106 14.75 -3.00 -12.90
N ARG A 107 14.92 -3.62 -11.72
CA ARG A 107 14.36 -4.94 -11.42
C ARG A 107 12.84 -4.94 -11.28
N HIS A 108 12.25 -3.89 -10.69
CA HIS A 108 10.79 -3.71 -10.66
C HIS A 108 10.24 -3.45 -12.05
N LEU A 109 10.93 -2.62 -12.85
CA LEU A 109 10.49 -2.29 -14.22
C LEU A 109 10.40 -3.52 -15.13
N ALA A 110 11.18 -4.56 -14.85
CA ALA A 110 11.16 -5.82 -15.58
C ALA A 110 10.00 -6.76 -15.17
N ILE A 111 9.33 -6.51 -14.04
CA ILE A 111 8.20 -7.33 -13.56
C ILE A 111 6.91 -6.83 -14.24
N PRO A 112 6.20 -7.66 -15.02
CA PRO A 112 4.99 -7.23 -15.74
C PRO A 112 3.91 -6.62 -14.85
N GLU A 113 3.72 -7.17 -13.65
CA GLU A 113 2.76 -6.72 -12.64
C GLU A 113 3.13 -5.35 -12.03
N VAL A 114 4.38 -4.92 -12.18
CA VAL A 114 4.88 -3.62 -11.68
C VAL A 114 5.10 -2.67 -12.86
N GLY A 115 6.14 -2.90 -13.66
CA GLY A 115 6.51 -2.01 -14.78
C GLY A 115 6.70 -0.54 -14.36
N GLU A 116 6.74 0.36 -15.34
CA GLU A 116 6.85 1.81 -15.07
C GLU A 116 5.61 2.36 -14.36
N GLU A 117 4.41 1.87 -14.70
CA GLU A 117 3.16 2.35 -14.10
C GLU A 117 3.01 1.95 -12.63
N GLY A 118 3.32 0.70 -12.28
CA GLY A 118 3.33 0.24 -10.90
C GLY A 118 4.40 0.95 -10.08
N GLN A 119 5.60 1.15 -10.64
CA GLN A 119 6.64 1.94 -9.95
C GLN A 119 6.21 3.40 -9.74
N ALA A 120 5.53 4.00 -10.72
CA ALA A 120 4.93 5.33 -10.58
C ALA A 120 3.86 5.40 -9.48
N ARG A 121 3.07 4.33 -9.29
CA ARG A 121 2.11 4.21 -8.17
C ARG A 121 2.84 4.14 -6.83
N LEU A 122 3.89 3.31 -6.73
CA LEU A 122 4.73 3.23 -5.52
C LEU A 122 5.30 4.60 -5.14
N LEU A 123 5.89 5.33 -6.10
CA LEU A 123 6.46 6.66 -5.87
C LEU A 123 5.43 7.74 -5.47
N LYS A 124 4.14 7.51 -5.72
CA LYS A 124 3.05 8.40 -5.27
C LYS A 124 2.45 7.99 -3.94
N ALA A 125 2.56 6.71 -3.59
CA ALA A 125 1.90 6.13 -2.43
C ALA A 125 2.42 6.70 -1.11
N LYS A 126 1.53 6.74 -0.13
CA LYS A 126 1.81 7.27 1.21
C LYS A 126 1.41 6.25 2.26
N VAL A 127 2.39 5.74 3.00
CA VAL A 127 2.18 4.66 3.98
C VAL A 127 2.60 5.15 5.36
N LEU A 128 1.74 4.98 6.37
CA LEU A 128 2.07 5.23 7.77
C LEU A 128 2.54 3.93 8.42
N LEU A 129 3.66 3.97 9.15
CA LEU A 129 4.11 2.89 10.02
C LEU A 129 3.81 3.26 11.48
N MET A 130 2.93 2.48 12.12
CA MET A 130 2.71 2.56 13.56
C MET A 130 3.82 1.78 14.28
N GLY A 131 4.86 2.51 14.65
CA GLY A 131 6.04 2.01 15.32
C GLY A 131 7.13 1.61 14.33
N VAL A 132 8.37 1.89 14.70
CA VAL A 132 9.57 1.49 13.95
C VAL A 132 10.42 0.49 14.74
N GLY A 133 9.75 -0.26 15.63
CA GLY A 133 10.31 -1.39 16.37
C GLY A 133 10.56 -2.63 15.51
N GLY A 134 10.41 -3.82 16.08
CA GLY A 134 10.83 -5.07 15.41
C GLY A 134 10.08 -5.38 14.10
N LEU A 135 8.78 -5.06 14.02
CA LEU A 135 7.97 -5.22 12.80
C LEU A 135 8.20 -4.06 11.83
N GLY A 136 8.15 -2.82 12.34
CA GLY A 136 8.24 -1.62 11.52
C GLY A 136 9.62 -1.39 10.90
N SER A 137 10.71 -1.77 11.59
CA SER A 137 12.09 -1.66 11.11
C SER A 137 12.31 -2.28 9.72
N PRO A 138 12.12 -3.60 9.52
CA PRO A 138 12.28 -4.24 8.21
C PRO A 138 11.25 -3.72 7.19
N ALA A 139 10.01 -3.47 7.62
CA ALA A 139 8.96 -2.99 6.72
C ALA A 139 9.31 -1.62 6.12
N ALA A 140 9.77 -0.68 6.95
CA ALA A 140 10.19 0.65 6.52
C ALA A 140 11.35 0.57 5.52
N LEU A 141 12.37 -0.24 5.80
CA LEU A 141 13.52 -0.42 4.92
C LEU A 141 13.10 -0.97 3.55
N TYR A 142 12.24 -1.98 3.49
CA TYR A 142 11.83 -2.58 2.23
C TYR A 142 10.82 -1.73 1.46
N LEU A 143 9.91 -1.02 2.14
CA LEU A 143 9.02 -0.06 1.47
C LEU A 143 9.81 1.12 0.90
N ALA A 144 10.82 1.61 1.63
CA ALA A 144 11.72 2.64 1.15
C ALA A 144 12.54 2.15 -0.05
N ALA A 145 13.13 0.95 0.02
CA ALA A 145 13.87 0.35 -1.09
C ALA A 145 13.00 0.13 -2.32
N ALA A 146 11.73 -0.22 -2.13
CA ALA A 146 10.74 -0.39 -3.20
C ALA A 146 10.33 0.94 -3.85
N GLY A 147 10.66 2.08 -3.23
CA GLY A 147 10.33 3.41 -3.72
C GLY A 147 8.92 3.86 -3.36
N VAL A 148 8.39 3.45 -2.20
CA VAL A 148 7.16 4.07 -1.66
C VAL A 148 7.44 5.53 -1.37
N GLY A 149 6.70 6.43 -2.03
CA GLY A 149 7.06 7.84 -2.12
C GLY A 149 7.06 8.61 -0.80
N THR A 150 6.14 8.29 0.10
CA THR A 150 6.11 8.88 1.44
C THR A 150 5.90 7.83 2.52
N LEU A 151 6.79 7.84 3.52
CA LEU A 151 6.66 7.02 4.73
C LEU A 151 6.43 7.93 5.94
N GLY A 152 5.26 7.81 6.56
CA GLY A 152 5.01 8.36 7.89
C GLY A 152 5.52 7.39 8.94
N ILE A 153 6.19 7.88 9.98
CA ILE A 153 6.68 7.04 11.08
C ILE A 153 6.21 7.67 12.37
N ILE A 154 5.33 6.98 13.09
CA ILE A 154 4.94 7.37 14.44
C ILE A 154 5.58 6.42 15.44
N ASP A 155 6.35 6.97 16.38
CA ASP A 155 6.98 6.23 17.48
C ASP A 155 7.39 7.25 18.54
N MET A 156 7.13 6.98 19.81
CA MET A 156 7.47 7.88 20.92
C MET A 156 8.78 7.50 21.61
N ASP A 157 9.29 6.30 21.35
CA ASP A 157 10.43 5.74 22.07
C ASP A 157 11.78 6.24 21.56
N VAL A 158 12.80 5.94 22.35
CA VAL A 158 14.22 6.05 21.97
C VAL A 158 14.81 4.69 21.61
N VAL A 159 15.91 4.69 20.86
CA VAL A 159 16.64 3.47 20.52
C VAL A 159 17.31 2.90 21.78
N ASP A 160 17.01 1.65 22.10
CA ASP A 160 17.60 0.91 23.22
C ASP A 160 18.51 -0.22 22.73
N LEU A 161 19.66 -0.42 23.39
CA LEU A 161 20.63 -1.45 23.00
C LEU A 161 20.06 -2.87 23.04
N SER A 162 19.17 -3.17 24.00
CA SER A 162 18.50 -4.47 24.12
C SER A 162 17.55 -4.75 22.94
N ASN A 163 17.17 -3.71 22.21
CA ASN A 163 16.22 -3.78 21.10
C ASN A 163 16.92 -3.98 19.74
N LEU A 164 18.23 -3.71 19.65
CA LEU A 164 19.00 -3.83 18.40
C LEU A 164 19.07 -5.25 17.83
N GLN A 165 18.81 -6.28 18.65
CA GLN A 165 18.73 -7.67 18.17
C GLN A 165 17.57 -7.94 17.20
N ARG A 166 16.58 -7.04 17.12
CA ARG A 166 15.41 -7.15 16.23
C ARG A 166 15.01 -5.86 15.51
N GLN A 167 15.47 -4.69 15.96
CA GLN A 167 15.14 -3.39 15.36
C GLN A 167 16.23 -2.95 14.38
N VAL A 168 16.31 -3.65 13.25
CA VAL A 168 17.45 -3.61 12.31
C VAL A 168 17.63 -2.29 11.55
N ILE A 169 16.67 -1.36 11.63
CA ILE A 169 16.80 -0.02 11.05
C ILE A 169 17.68 0.89 11.93
N HIS A 170 17.81 0.55 13.23
CA HIS A 170 18.58 1.31 14.19
C HIS A 170 19.98 0.73 14.34
N THR A 171 20.94 1.59 14.69
CA THR A 171 22.32 1.20 14.96
C THR A 171 22.75 1.66 16.35
N ARG A 172 23.89 1.15 16.81
CA ARG A 172 24.46 1.50 18.12
C ARG A 172 24.69 3.01 18.30
N GLU A 173 24.99 3.74 17.23
CA GLU A 173 25.24 5.19 17.24
C GLU A 173 23.99 6.02 17.55
N TRP A 174 22.81 5.41 17.41
CA TRP A 174 21.52 6.01 17.70
C TRP A 174 21.00 5.70 19.10
N ALA A 175 21.71 4.89 19.90
CA ALA A 175 21.29 4.55 21.25
C ALA A 175 20.99 5.81 22.11
N GLY A 176 19.83 5.82 22.76
CA GLY A 176 19.33 6.93 23.56
C GLY A 176 18.70 8.09 22.78
N LYS A 177 18.67 8.04 21.44
CA LYS A 177 18.04 9.07 20.59
C LYS A 177 16.66 8.60 20.10
N PRO A 178 15.77 9.51 19.66
CA PRO A 178 14.45 9.14 19.14
C PRO A 178 14.52 8.12 18.01
N LYS A 179 13.67 7.09 18.08
CA LYS A 179 13.59 6.06 17.02
C LYS A 179 13.17 6.67 15.67
N THR A 180 12.28 7.65 15.69
CA THR A 180 11.80 8.33 14.48
C THR A 180 12.93 9.02 13.72
N GLU A 181 13.82 9.72 14.41
CA GLU A 181 15.00 10.36 13.80
C GLU A 181 15.99 9.33 13.23
N SER A 182 16.26 8.27 13.99
CA SER A 182 17.12 7.18 13.52
C SER A 182 16.58 6.53 12.24
N ALA A 183 15.27 6.31 12.17
CA ALA A 183 14.61 5.75 11.01
C ALA A 183 14.64 6.68 9.80
N VAL A 184 14.43 8.00 10.01
CA VAL A 184 14.57 9.02 8.96
C VAL A 184 15.95 8.96 8.32
N GLU A 185 17.01 8.93 9.12
CA GLU A 185 18.38 8.89 8.62
C GLU A 185 18.68 7.59 7.85
N ALA A 186 18.24 6.44 8.38
CA ALA A 186 18.42 5.15 7.73
C ALA A 186 17.71 5.07 6.37
N ILE A 187 16.45 5.53 6.30
CA ILE A 187 15.67 5.54 5.05
C ILE A 187 16.27 6.51 4.04
N ARG A 188 16.65 7.72 4.48
CA ARG A 188 17.27 8.71 3.60
C ARG A 188 18.59 8.19 3.01
N SER A 189 19.40 7.52 3.82
CA SER A 189 20.65 6.90 3.38
C SER A 189 20.41 5.78 2.37
N LEU A 190 19.33 5.01 2.53
CA LEU A 190 18.96 3.92 1.64
C LEU A 190 18.38 4.42 0.31
N ASN A 191 17.43 5.34 0.39
CA ASN A 191 16.71 5.87 -0.76
C ASN A 191 16.32 7.35 -0.56
N PRO A 192 17.08 8.30 -1.14
CA PRO A 192 16.83 9.73 -0.96
C PRO A 192 15.55 10.23 -1.67
N ASP A 193 14.95 9.43 -2.56
CA ASP A 193 13.68 9.77 -3.21
C ASP A 193 12.48 9.67 -2.26
N VAL A 194 12.63 8.96 -1.14
CA VAL A 194 11.54 8.69 -0.20
C VAL A 194 11.41 9.85 0.79
N LYS A 195 10.23 10.48 0.81
CA LYS A 195 9.92 11.49 1.83
C LYS A 195 9.54 10.79 3.14
N VAL A 196 10.27 11.08 4.21
CA VAL A 196 9.93 10.56 5.55
C VAL A 196 9.29 11.66 6.39
N ILE A 197 8.17 11.35 7.06
CA ILE A 197 7.46 12.26 7.96
C ILE A 197 7.47 11.64 9.37
N PRO A 198 8.35 12.12 10.28
CA PRO A 198 8.39 11.62 11.65
C PRO A 198 7.31 12.27 12.53
N PHE A 199 6.66 11.45 13.34
CA PHE A 199 5.76 11.84 14.42
C PHE A 199 6.32 11.28 15.73
N HIS A 200 7.09 12.10 16.47
CA HIS A 200 7.63 11.72 17.79
C HIS A 200 6.58 11.94 18.88
N GLU A 201 5.46 11.25 18.79
CA GLU A 201 4.32 11.35 19.71
C GLU A 201 3.62 10.00 19.85
N ARG A 202 2.83 9.84 20.92
CA ARG A 202 1.95 8.68 21.09
C ARG A 202 0.69 8.86 20.25
N LEU A 203 0.14 7.78 19.71
CA LEU A 203 -1.17 7.79 19.10
C LEU A 203 -2.27 7.86 20.18
N THR A 204 -3.14 8.87 20.10
CA THR A 204 -4.27 9.09 21.01
C THR A 204 -5.56 9.36 20.23
N ALA A 205 -6.71 9.29 20.90
CA ALA A 205 -8.01 9.62 20.29
C ALA A 205 -8.04 11.04 19.69
N GLU A 206 -7.26 11.95 20.25
CA GLU A 206 -7.21 13.37 19.85
C GLU A 206 -6.40 13.60 18.58
N ASN A 207 -5.35 12.80 18.34
CA ASN A 207 -4.43 13.01 17.22
C ASN A 207 -4.56 11.98 16.10
N VAL A 208 -5.17 10.82 16.33
CA VAL A 208 -5.17 9.69 15.39
C VAL A 208 -5.74 10.06 14.02
N LEU A 209 -6.84 10.81 13.97
CA LEU A 209 -7.48 11.17 12.69
C LEU A 209 -6.57 12.09 11.87
N ARG A 210 -6.01 13.13 12.49
CA ARG A 210 -5.06 14.06 11.86
C ARG A 210 -3.82 13.34 11.32
N ILE A 211 -3.31 12.36 12.07
CA ILE A 211 -2.11 11.62 11.70
C ILE A 211 -2.40 10.66 10.54
N LEU A 212 -3.55 9.97 10.54
CA LEU A 212 -3.89 8.98 9.52
C LEU A 212 -4.35 9.62 8.20
N GLU A 213 -5.06 10.75 8.26
CA GLU A 213 -5.71 11.39 7.10
C GLU A 213 -4.81 11.50 5.84
N PRO A 214 -3.53 11.94 5.93
CA PRO A 214 -2.69 12.14 4.75
C PRO A 214 -2.17 10.86 4.10
N PHE A 215 -2.34 9.69 4.73
CA PHE A 215 -1.79 8.42 4.28
C PHE A 215 -2.86 7.53 3.66
N GLU A 216 -2.47 6.68 2.72
CA GLU A 216 -3.40 5.78 2.01
C GLU A 216 -3.69 4.52 2.83
N MET A 217 -2.72 4.07 3.64
CA MET A 217 -2.82 2.88 4.48
C MET A 217 -1.85 2.96 5.66
N VAL A 218 -2.05 2.04 6.63
CA VAL A 218 -1.21 1.91 7.82
C VAL A 218 -0.65 0.49 7.94
N LEU A 219 0.61 0.36 8.32
CA LEU A 219 1.17 -0.87 8.87
C LEU A 219 1.11 -0.78 10.40
N ASP A 220 0.28 -1.65 10.99
CA ASP A 220 0.14 -1.76 12.44
C ASP A 220 1.22 -2.67 13.00
N GLY A 221 2.28 -2.05 13.53
CA GLY A 221 3.32 -2.69 14.32
C GLY A 221 3.17 -2.40 15.81
N GLY A 222 1.99 -1.97 16.26
CA GLY A 222 1.72 -1.59 17.64
C GLY A 222 1.95 -2.77 18.59
N ASP A 223 2.59 -2.50 19.73
CA ASP A 223 3.01 -3.52 20.70
C ASP A 223 2.04 -3.69 21.88
N ASN A 224 0.97 -2.90 21.92
CA ASN A 224 -0.05 -2.92 22.96
C ASN A 224 -1.46 -2.95 22.36
N PHE A 225 -2.41 -3.52 23.11
CA PHE A 225 -3.79 -3.64 22.68
C PHE A 225 -4.49 -2.27 22.50
N PRO A 226 -4.38 -1.31 23.44
CA PRO A 226 -5.02 -0.01 23.31
C PRO A 226 -4.79 0.68 21.96
N THR A 227 -3.54 0.77 21.52
CA THR A 227 -3.18 1.38 20.23
C THR A 227 -3.78 0.61 19.06
N ARG A 228 -3.81 -0.73 19.10
CA ARG A 228 -4.40 -1.54 18.01
C ARG A 228 -5.89 -1.31 17.83
N TYR A 229 -6.65 -1.21 18.94
CA TYR A 229 -8.08 -0.92 18.88
C TYR A 229 -8.34 0.50 18.37
N LEU A 230 -7.64 1.50 18.91
CA LEU A 230 -7.72 2.88 18.46
C LEU A 230 -7.43 3.01 16.96
N LEU A 231 -6.33 2.40 16.53
CA LEU A 231 -5.89 2.45 15.13
C LEU A 231 -6.89 1.77 14.20
N ASN A 232 -7.41 0.60 14.58
CA ASN A 232 -8.45 -0.07 13.81
C ASN A 232 -9.68 0.81 13.63
N ASP A 233 -10.18 1.40 14.72
CA ASP A 233 -11.42 2.15 14.71
C ASP A 233 -11.28 3.40 13.83
N ALA A 234 -10.16 4.11 13.97
CA ALA A 234 -9.84 5.24 13.11
C ALA A 234 -9.65 4.85 11.63
N CYS A 235 -9.00 3.72 11.34
CA CYS A 235 -8.86 3.21 9.97
C CYS A 235 -10.23 2.88 9.36
N VAL A 236 -11.16 2.27 10.10
CA VAL A 236 -12.51 1.99 9.62
C VAL A 236 -13.27 3.30 9.36
N MET A 237 -13.20 4.27 10.27
CA MET A 237 -13.84 5.59 10.10
C MET A 237 -13.34 6.32 8.85
N LEU A 238 -12.03 6.25 8.57
CA LEU A 238 -11.40 6.92 7.44
C LEU A 238 -11.40 6.10 6.15
N GLY A 239 -11.88 4.85 6.17
CA GLY A 239 -11.85 3.97 5.02
C GLY A 239 -10.43 3.55 4.59
N LYS A 240 -9.47 3.52 5.52
CA LYS A 240 -8.05 3.24 5.23
C LYS A 240 -7.69 1.79 5.56
N PRO A 241 -6.98 1.06 4.68
CA PRO A 241 -6.42 -0.25 5.01
C PRO A 241 -5.51 -0.20 6.24
N ASN A 242 -5.71 -1.17 7.14
CA ASN A 242 -4.82 -1.46 8.26
C ASN A 242 -4.19 -2.85 8.04
N ILE A 243 -2.89 -2.89 7.81
CA ILE A 243 -2.12 -4.11 7.63
C ILE A 243 -1.55 -4.50 9.00
N HIS A 244 -2.26 -5.40 9.66
CA HIS A 244 -1.96 -5.83 11.01
C HIS A 244 -0.87 -6.88 11.06
N GLY A 245 0.10 -6.68 11.94
CA GLY A 245 1.10 -7.67 12.31
C GLY A 245 1.17 -7.84 13.82
N SER A 246 1.30 -9.07 14.30
CA SER A 246 1.57 -9.34 15.71
C SER A 246 2.44 -10.56 15.90
N ILE A 247 3.08 -10.66 17.05
CA ILE A 247 4.03 -11.71 17.39
C ILE A 247 3.86 -12.10 18.86
N TYR A 248 4.11 -13.37 19.17
CA TYR A 248 4.18 -13.89 20.51
C TYR A 248 5.15 -15.08 20.55
N ARG A 249 6.28 -14.93 21.25
CA ARG A 249 7.35 -15.94 21.35
C ARG A 249 7.90 -16.40 19.99
N PHE A 250 7.35 -17.47 19.44
CA PHE A 250 7.74 -18.10 18.16
C PHE A 250 6.64 -18.04 17.10
N GLU A 251 5.48 -17.47 17.43
CA GLU A 251 4.32 -17.38 16.55
C GLU A 251 4.12 -15.94 16.08
N GLY A 252 3.85 -15.77 14.79
CA GLY A 252 3.50 -14.49 14.21
C GLY A 252 2.18 -14.57 13.45
N GLN A 253 1.49 -13.44 13.39
CA GLN A 253 0.22 -13.29 12.67
C GLN A 253 0.27 -12.07 11.75
N VAL A 254 -0.34 -12.18 10.57
CA VAL A 254 -0.51 -11.06 9.65
C VAL A 254 -1.85 -11.15 8.92
N THR A 255 -2.51 -10.02 8.73
CA THR A 255 -3.77 -9.88 7.99
C THR A 255 -3.93 -8.45 7.46
N SER A 256 -4.73 -8.27 6.42
CA SER A 256 -5.06 -6.96 5.87
C SER A 256 -6.53 -6.62 6.16
N PHE A 257 -6.76 -5.69 7.08
CA PHE A 257 -8.11 -5.16 7.32
C PHE A 257 -8.38 -4.02 6.35
N VAL A 258 -9.19 -4.28 5.33
CA VAL A 258 -9.58 -3.28 4.33
C VAL A 258 -11.05 -2.92 4.56
N PRO A 259 -11.36 -1.71 5.07
CA PRO A 259 -12.74 -1.28 5.32
C PRO A 259 -13.63 -1.46 4.09
N GLY A 260 -14.83 -2.00 4.30
CA GLY A 260 -15.80 -2.29 3.23
C GLY A 260 -15.56 -3.57 2.43
N GLN A 261 -14.35 -4.15 2.45
CA GLN A 261 -14.01 -5.36 1.69
C GLN A 261 -13.91 -6.62 2.55
N GLY A 262 -13.86 -6.49 3.88
CA GLY A 262 -13.70 -7.62 4.78
C GLY A 262 -14.04 -7.31 6.24
N PRO A 263 -13.69 -8.22 7.17
CA PRO A 263 -13.74 -7.95 8.61
C PRO A 263 -12.77 -6.83 8.99
N CYS A 264 -13.01 -6.20 10.14
CA CYS A 264 -12.03 -5.32 10.80
C CYS A 264 -11.38 -6.05 11.99
N TYR A 265 -10.43 -5.41 12.68
CA TYR A 265 -9.77 -5.99 13.86
C TYR A 265 -10.78 -6.42 14.92
N ARG A 266 -11.84 -5.62 15.16
CA ARG A 266 -12.91 -5.98 16.11
C ARG A 266 -13.76 -7.17 15.72
N CYS A 267 -13.83 -7.53 14.44
CA CYS A 267 -14.48 -8.78 14.04
C CYS A 267 -13.65 -10.00 14.45
N LEU A 268 -12.32 -9.85 14.53
CA LEU A 268 -11.41 -10.90 14.97
C LEU A 268 -11.27 -10.93 16.50
N TYR A 269 -11.13 -9.75 17.12
CA TYR A 269 -10.98 -9.55 18.55
C TYR A 269 -12.03 -8.53 19.02
N PRO A 270 -13.22 -8.98 19.46
CA PRO A 270 -14.35 -8.08 19.76
C PRO A 270 -14.10 -7.09 20.90
N HIS A 271 -13.39 -7.53 21.93
CA HIS A 271 -13.14 -6.75 23.15
C HIS A 271 -11.66 -6.76 23.51
N PRO A 272 -11.11 -5.61 23.95
CA PRO A 272 -9.75 -5.58 24.46
C PRO A 272 -9.58 -6.56 25.62
N PRO A 273 -8.45 -7.30 25.69
CA PRO A 273 -8.21 -8.20 26.79
C PRO A 273 -8.05 -7.41 28.11
N PRO A 274 -8.38 -8.03 29.25
CA PRO A 274 -8.13 -7.43 30.56
C PRO A 274 -6.63 -7.08 30.77
N PRO A 275 -6.32 -6.01 31.54
CA PRO A 275 -4.95 -5.55 31.82
C PRO A 275 -3.99 -6.67 32.27
N ASP A 276 -4.50 -7.57 33.11
CA ASP A 276 -3.79 -8.68 33.75
C ASP A 276 -3.49 -9.85 32.82
N MET A 277 -4.18 -9.94 31.67
CA MET A 277 -4.00 -11.00 30.67
C MET A 277 -3.16 -10.57 29.46
N ALA A 278 -2.63 -9.36 29.47
CA ALA A 278 -1.93 -8.75 28.35
C ALA A 278 -0.43 -8.56 28.65
N PRO A 279 0.37 -9.64 28.78
CA PRO A 279 1.81 -9.46 28.93
C PRO A 279 2.35 -8.73 27.71
N SER A 280 3.20 -7.74 27.94
CA SER A 280 3.83 -7.03 26.83
C SER A 280 4.77 -7.97 26.07
N CYS A 281 5.05 -7.67 24.79
CA CYS A 281 6.07 -8.41 24.03
C CYS A 281 7.44 -8.41 24.73
N ALA A 282 7.71 -7.42 25.59
CA ALA A 282 8.92 -7.32 26.39
C ALA A 282 8.97 -8.36 27.53
N GLU A 283 7.82 -8.76 28.08
CA GLU A 283 7.72 -9.73 29.19
C GLU A 283 7.75 -11.17 28.71
N ALA A 284 7.18 -11.47 27.54
CA ALA A 284 7.12 -12.83 27.01
C ALA A 284 8.41 -13.29 26.30
N GLY A 285 9.25 -12.35 25.86
CA GLY A 285 10.40 -12.60 25.01
C GLY A 285 10.00 -12.95 23.57
N VAL A 286 10.89 -12.67 22.61
CA VAL A 286 10.63 -12.95 21.18
C VAL A 286 11.90 -13.35 20.44
N LEU A 287 11.78 -14.35 19.56
CA LEU A 287 12.85 -14.72 18.64
C LEU A 287 13.10 -13.55 17.66
N GLY A 288 14.30 -12.96 17.67
CA GLY A 288 14.60 -11.68 16.99
C GLY A 288 14.24 -11.61 15.50
N VAL A 289 14.33 -12.73 14.78
CA VAL A 289 14.02 -12.80 13.33
C VAL A 289 12.51 -12.81 13.03
N LEU A 290 11.68 -13.26 13.98
CA LEU A 290 10.23 -13.37 13.79
C LEU A 290 9.55 -12.01 13.51
N PRO A 291 9.80 -10.93 14.29
CA PRO A 291 9.38 -9.56 13.95
C PRO A 291 9.77 -9.18 12.52
N GLY A 292 11.00 -9.55 12.13
CA GLY A 292 11.57 -9.44 10.78
C GLY A 292 10.63 -9.97 9.71
N ILE A 293 10.29 -11.25 9.84
CA ILE A 293 9.46 -12.00 8.88
C ILE A 293 8.05 -11.39 8.80
N ILE A 294 7.41 -11.11 9.94
CA ILE A 294 6.06 -10.55 9.96
C ILE A 294 6.03 -9.13 9.38
N GLY A 295 7.02 -8.29 9.69
CA GLY A 295 7.16 -6.96 9.10
C GLY A 295 7.32 -7.01 7.58
N LEU A 296 8.06 -7.99 7.04
CA LEU A 296 8.17 -8.21 5.59
C LEU A 296 6.87 -8.69 4.95
N PHE A 297 6.07 -9.50 5.65
CA PHE A 297 4.71 -9.81 5.19
C PHE A 297 3.84 -8.56 5.17
N GLN A 298 3.90 -7.69 6.18
CA GLN A 298 3.17 -6.42 6.17
C GLN A 298 3.57 -5.54 4.97
N ALA A 299 4.87 -5.40 4.70
CA ALA A 299 5.35 -4.66 3.54
C ALA A 299 4.88 -5.29 2.22
N THR A 300 4.87 -6.62 2.14
CA THR A 300 4.37 -7.35 0.96
C THR A 300 2.88 -7.08 0.72
N GLU A 301 2.05 -7.11 1.77
CA GLU A 301 0.63 -6.75 1.66
C GLU A 301 0.44 -5.30 1.21
N ALA A 302 1.25 -4.37 1.74
CA ALA A 302 1.19 -2.96 1.34
C ALA A 302 1.50 -2.79 -0.15
N LEU A 303 2.56 -3.42 -0.64
CA LEU A 303 2.93 -3.37 -2.06
C LEU A 303 1.82 -3.95 -2.94
N LYS A 304 1.21 -5.08 -2.57
CA LYS A 304 0.06 -5.65 -3.29
C LYS A 304 -1.12 -4.68 -3.36
N LEU A 305 -1.45 -4.03 -2.24
CA LEU A 305 -2.55 -3.06 -2.18
C LEU A 305 -2.27 -1.80 -3.01
N ILE A 306 -1.04 -1.27 -2.98
CA ILE A 306 -0.65 -0.09 -3.79
C ILE A 306 -0.68 -0.42 -5.28
N LEU A 307 -0.14 -1.57 -5.66
CA LEU A 307 -0.04 -1.99 -7.06
C LEU A 307 -1.39 -2.47 -7.61
N GLY A 308 -2.29 -2.95 -6.76
CA GLY A 308 -3.55 -3.57 -7.14
C GLY A 308 -3.34 -4.96 -7.76
N VAL A 309 -2.38 -5.73 -7.26
CA VAL A 309 -1.97 -7.04 -7.81
C VAL A 309 -1.98 -8.13 -6.75
N GLY A 310 -2.08 -9.39 -7.22
CA GLY A 310 -2.14 -10.56 -6.35
C GLY A 310 -3.41 -10.59 -5.49
N GLU A 311 -3.35 -11.36 -4.41
CA GLU A 311 -4.48 -11.54 -3.49
C GLU A 311 -4.09 -11.08 -2.08
N PRO A 312 -4.49 -9.87 -1.66
CA PRO A 312 -4.29 -9.41 -0.29
C PRO A 312 -4.94 -10.34 0.77
N LEU A 313 -4.45 -10.31 2.00
CA LEU A 313 -4.95 -11.10 3.14
C LEU A 313 -6.28 -10.59 3.71
N VAL A 314 -7.12 -9.98 2.88
CA VAL A 314 -8.45 -9.51 3.29
C VAL A 314 -9.33 -10.71 3.65
N GLY A 315 -9.82 -10.73 4.89
CA GLY A 315 -10.62 -11.84 5.43
C GLY A 315 -9.84 -13.13 5.69
N ARG A 316 -8.50 -13.07 5.72
CA ARG A 316 -7.62 -14.22 5.98
C ARG A 316 -6.53 -13.84 6.99
N LEU A 317 -6.41 -14.62 8.06
CA LEU A 317 -5.30 -14.53 9.00
C LEU A 317 -4.21 -15.52 8.60
N LEU A 318 -3.01 -15.03 8.31
CA LEU A 318 -1.85 -15.89 8.14
C LEU A 318 -1.13 -16.03 9.49
N ASN A 319 -1.11 -17.25 10.02
CA ASN A 319 -0.31 -17.64 11.17
C ASN A 319 0.99 -18.29 10.70
N PHE A 320 2.10 -17.88 11.31
CA PHE A 320 3.44 -18.42 11.06
C PHE A 320 4.04 -18.95 12.36
N ASP A 321 4.32 -20.26 12.40
CA ASP A 321 5.09 -20.92 13.45
C ASP A 321 6.55 -21.01 13.01
N ALA A 322 7.41 -20.24 13.68
CA ALA A 322 8.84 -20.16 13.35
C ALA A 322 9.63 -21.40 13.78
N LEU A 323 9.20 -22.15 14.80
CA LEU A 323 9.91 -23.37 15.22
C LEU A 323 9.69 -24.49 14.20
N GLY A 324 8.45 -24.62 13.72
CA GLY A 324 8.07 -25.62 12.74
C GLY A 324 8.26 -25.20 11.28
N THR A 325 8.52 -23.91 11.01
CA THR A 325 8.42 -23.29 9.68
C THR A 325 7.07 -23.63 9.01
N ARG A 326 5.97 -23.44 9.74
CA ARG A 326 4.62 -23.78 9.26
C ARG A 326 3.78 -22.53 9.03
N PHE A 327 3.03 -22.55 7.93
CA PHE A 327 2.06 -21.52 7.58
C PHE A 327 0.64 -22.09 7.67
N GLN A 328 -0.23 -21.37 8.36
CA GLN A 328 -1.65 -21.71 8.43
C GLN A 328 -2.48 -20.47 8.08
N GLN A 329 -3.39 -20.59 7.12
CA GLN A 329 -4.35 -19.54 6.80
C GLN A 329 -5.69 -19.87 7.44
N LEU A 330 -6.24 -18.94 8.21
CA LEU A 330 -7.55 -19.03 8.83
C LEU A 330 -8.50 -18.02 8.17
N LYS A 331 -9.73 -18.43 7.88
CA LYS A 331 -10.75 -17.54 7.34
C LYS A 331 -11.36 -16.70 8.48
N ILE A 332 -11.31 -15.38 8.35
CA ILE A 332 -11.96 -14.44 9.25
C ILE A 332 -13.29 -14.02 8.64
N ARG A 333 -14.36 -13.99 9.43
CA ARG A 333 -15.68 -13.54 8.98
C ARG A 333 -15.98 -12.17 9.56
N ARG A 334 -16.62 -11.32 8.75
CA ARG A 334 -17.20 -10.06 9.25
C ARG A 334 -18.33 -10.40 10.21
N ASP A 335 -18.33 -9.76 11.37
CA ASP A 335 -19.43 -9.83 12.32
C ASP A 335 -20.51 -8.80 11.91
N PRO A 336 -21.74 -9.23 11.59
CA PRO A 336 -22.85 -8.32 11.31
C PRO A 336 -23.17 -7.37 12.46
N ALA A 337 -22.86 -7.75 13.70
CA ALA A 337 -23.10 -6.95 14.89
C ALA A 337 -21.89 -6.09 15.30
N CYS A 338 -20.79 -6.11 14.53
CA CYS A 338 -19.54 -5.42 14.87
C CYS A 338 -19.82 -3.94 15.22
N PRO A 339 -19.38 -3.44 16.39
CA PRO A 339 -19.69 -2.09 16.83
C PRO A 339 -19.05 -0.99 15.96
N VAL A 340 -18.10 -1.36 15.09
CA VAL A 340 -17.29 -0.41 14.33
C VAL A 340 -17.47 -0.51 12.82
N CYS A 341 -17.52 -1.73 12.26
CA CYS A 341 -17.60 -1.89 10.80
C CYS A 341 -18.98 -2.32 10.30
N ARG A 342 -20.01 -2.46 11.14
CA ARG A 342 -21.39 -2.65 10.65
C ARG A 342 -21.88 -1.39 9.94
N GLU A 343 -22.86 -1.54 9.05
CA GLU A 343 -23.49 -0.39 8.40
C GLU A 343 -24.21 0.48 9.44
N GLY A 344 -24.03 1.79 9.37
CA GLY A 344 -24.61 2.74 10.34
C GLY A 344 -23.96 2.72 11.74
N ALA A 345 -22.78 2.11 11.91
CA ALA A 345 -22.04 2.17 13.17
C ALA A 345 -21.70 3.62 13.55
N GLN A 346 -21.95 3.98 14.81
CA GLN A 346 -21.41 5.20 15.41
C GLN A 346 -20.16 4.82 16.19
N VAL A 347 -19.01 5.29 15.74
CA VAL A 347 -17.71 4.99 16.32
C VAL A 347 -17.23 6.21 17.08
N GLU A 348 -17.03 6.05 18.39
CA GLU A 348 -16.37 7.04 19.24
C GLU A 348 -14.94 6.58 19.49
N LEU A 349 -13.98 7.48 19.24
CA LEU A 349 -12.58 7.21 19.53
C LEU A 349 -12.33 7.51 21.00
N ILE A 350 -11.82 6.52 21.72
CA ILE A 350 -11.50 6.60 23.14
C ILE A 350 -10.07 6.14 23.37
N ASP A 351 -9.41 6.69 24.39
CA ASP A 351 -8.11 6.20 24.82
C ASP A 351 -8.28 4.91 25.65
N TYR A 352 -8.09 3.78 24.99
CA TYR A 352 -8.28 2.45 25.56
C TYR A 352 -7.36 2.14 26.76
N GLU A 353 -6.31 2.93 26.99
CA GLU A 353 -5.45 2.79 28.18
C GLU A 353 -6.24 2.91 29.49
N GLN A 354 -7.26 3.77 29.53
CA GLN A 354 -8.08 3.95 30.73
C GLN A 354 -8.98 2.72 31.00
N PHE A 355 -9.24 1.90 29.98
CA PHE A 355 -10.03 0.67 30.06
C PHE A 355 -9.16 -0.58 30.26
N CYS A 356 -7.89 -0.48 29.90
CA CYS A 356 -6.89 -1.54 30.01
C CYS A 356 -5.87 -1.30 31.14
N ALA A 357 -6.09 -0.32 32.02
CA ALA A 357 -5.32 -0.17 33.25
C ALA A 357 -5.92 -1.06 34.36
N PRO A 358 -5.10 -1.75 35.19
CA PRO A 358 -5.63 -2.44 36.36
C PRO A 358 -6.31 -1.42 37.30
N PRO A 359 -7.41 -1.79 37.99
CA PRO A 359 -8.05 -0.90 38.95
C PRO A 359 -7.04 -0.50 40.04
N MET A 360 -7.02 0.80 40.38
CA MET A 360 -6.16 1.37 41.42
C MET A 360 -6.38 0.75 42.79
#